data_AF-A0A850R3E8-F1
#
_entry.id   AF-A0A850R3E8-F1
#
_cell.length_a   1.000
_cell.length_b   1.000
_cell.length_c   1.000
_cell.angle_alpha   90.00
_cell.angle_beta   90.00
_cell.angle_gamma   90.00
#
_symmetry.space_group_name_H-M   'P 1'
#
loop_
_entity.id
_entity.type
_entity.pdbx_description
1 polymer ?
#
loop_
_entity_poly.entity_id
_entity_poly.type
_entity_poly.pdbx_seq_one_letter_code
_entity_poly.pdbx_strand_id
1 'polypeptide(L)'
;MNQHTDTIVAQATPPGRGGVGIIRVSGPKAKEVALAVAGRELRPRYAEYLPFKNEDGTALDQGIALFFKGPNSFTGEDVLELQGHGGPVLMDMLIRRIL
;
A
#
# COMPACT_ATOMS: atom_id res chain seq x y z
N MET A 1 12.21 18.55 16.45
CA MET A 1 11.75 17.19 16.08
C MET A 1 11.51 17.24 14.59
N ASN A 2 12.25 16.48 13.78
CA ASN A 2 12.28 16.61 12.31
C ASN A 2 10.85 16.57 11.75
N GLN A 3 10.34 17.72 11.30
CA GLN A 3 8.93 17.90 10.95
C GLN A 3 8.59 17.59 9.49
N HIS A 4 9.50 16.99 8.72
CA HIS A 4 9.22 16.58 7.34
C HIS A 4 9.96 15.28 7.01
N THR A 5 9.39 14.13 7.38
CA THR A 5 9.74 12.86 6.74
C THR A 5 8.80 12.66 5.55
N ASP A 6 9.37 12.42 4.37
CA ASP A 6 8.60 12.07 3.20
C ASP A 6 7.88 10.73 3.40
N THR A 7 6.74 10.55 2.73
CA THR A 7 6.11 9.24 2.63
C THR A 7 6.74 8.47 1.47
N ILE A 8 7.32 7.32 1.75
CA ILE A 8 8.02 6.49 0.77
C ILE A 8 7.16 5.31 0.33
N VAL A 9 7.33 4.88 -0.92
CA VAL A 9 6.69 3.69 -1.49
C VAL A 9 7.70 2.84 -2.24
N ALA A 10 7.63 1.51 -2.08
CA ALA A 10 8.47 0.58 -2.81
C ALA A 10 7.82 -0.81 -2.92
N GLN A 11 8.25 -1.58 -3.92
CA GLN A 11 7.99 -3.02 -3.94
C GLN A 11 8.84 -3.71 -2.86
N ALA A 12 8.19 -4.42 -1.94
CA ALA A 12 8.82 -5.13 -0.83
C ALA A 12 9.18 -6.59 -1.17
N THR A 13 8.67 -7.12 -2.29
CA THR A 13 9.05 -8.44 -2.83
C THR A 13 10.09 -8.30 -3.96
N PRO A 14 10.86 -9.36 -4.27
CA PRO A 14 11.74 -9.35 -5.44
C PRO A 14 11.00 -9.01 -6.74
N PRO A 15 11.63 -8.30 -7.69
CA PRO A 15 11.04 -8.02 -8.99
C PRO A 15 10.88 -9.31 -9.80
N GLY A 16 9.89 -9.33 -10.70
CA GLY A 16 9.61 -10.47 -11.57
C GLY A 16 8.17 -10.94 -11.46
N ARG A 17 7.91 -12.15 -11.97
CA ARG A 17 6.60 -12.80 -11.88
C ARG A 17 6.53 -13.64 -10.62
N GLY A 18 5.56 -13.36 -9.76
CA GLY A 18 5.21 -14.16 -8.60
C GLY A 18 3.69 -14.31 -8.46
N GLY A 19 3.24 -15.26 -7.64
CA GLY A 19 1.81 -15.36 -7.31
C GLY A 19 1.31 -14.11 -6.59
N VAL A 20 2.14 -13.55 -5.70
CA VAL A 20 1.85 -12.34 -4.93
C VAL A 20 3.01 -11.35 -5.04
N GLY A 21 2.69 -10.08 -5.16
CA GLY A 21 3.61 -8.96 -5.02
C GLY A 21 3.15 -8.02 -3.92
N ILE A 22 4.11 -7.45 -3.17
CA ILE A 22 3.79 -6.55 -2.04
C ILE A 22 4.35 -5.16 -2.36
N ILE A 23 3.47 -4.15 -2.36
CA ILE A 23 3.85 -2.75 -2.32
C ILE A 23 3.70 -2.24 -0.89
N ARG A 24 4.74 -1.60 -0.35
CA ARG A 24 4.74 -1.01 0.98
C ARG A 24 4.84 0.50 0.88
N VAL A 25 4.02 1.19 1.66
CA VAL A 25 4.06 2.65 1.86
C VAL A 25 4.35 2.92 3.32
N SER A 26 5.27 3.83 3.64
CA SER A 26 5.60 4.24 5.02
C SER A 26 5.68 5.75 5.10
N GLY A 27 5.11 6.33 6.16
CA GLY A 27 5.27 7.75 6.47
C GLY A 27 3.94 8.46 6.81
N PRO A 28 3.98 9.78 6.99
CA PRO A 28 2.84 10.54 7.50
C PRO A 28 1.58 10.50 6.61
N LYS A 29 1.74 10.23 5.30
CA LYS A 29 0.61 10.11 4.35
C LYS A 29 0.14 8.68 4.13
N ALA A 30 0.72 7.67 4.79
CA ALA A 30 0.36 6.27 4.55
C ALA A 30 -1.13 5.98 4.84
N LYS A 31 -1.74 6.63 5.84
CA LYS A 31 -3.18 6.51 6.10
C LYS A 31 -4.03 7.11 4.96
N GLU A 32 -3.63 8.25 4.41
CA GLU A 32 -4.31 8.90 3.31
C GLU A 32 -4.26 8.04 2.04
N VAL A 33 -3.07 7.52 1.73
CA VAL A 33 -2.88 6.56 0.62
C VAL A 33 -3.74 5.31 0.83
N ALA A 34 -3.78 4.76 2.05
CA ALA A 34 -4.62 3.61 2.37
C ALA A 34 -6.10 3.88 2.09
N LEU A 35 -6.63 5.03 2.54
CA LEU A 35 -8.01 5.43 2.28
C LEU A 35 -8.28 5.59 0.78
N ALA A 36 -7.37 6.25 0.05
CA ALA A 36 -7.52 6.51 -1.38
C ALA A 36 -7.49 5.22 -2.23
N VAL A 37 -6.57 4.30 -1.93
CA VAL A 37 -6.40 3.05 -2.69
C VAL A 37 -7.43 2.00 -2.26
N ALA A 38 -7.74 1.86 -0.97
CA ALA A 38 -8.75 0.90 -0.52
C ALA A 38 -10.20 1.40 -0.72
N GLY A 39 -10.39 2.72 -0.85
CA GLY A 39 -11.69 3.36 -0.94
C GLY A 39 -12.51 3.33 0.37
N ARG A 40 -11.89 2.95 1.49
CA ARG A 40 -12.46 2.95 2.85
C ARG A 40 -11.35 2.99 3.89
N GLU A 41 -11.68 3.32 5.13
CA GLU A 41 -10.72 3.20 6.24
C GLU A 41 -10.43 1.73 6.54
N LEU A 42 -9.13 1.40 6.66
CA LEU A 42 -8.67 0.07 7.03
C LEU A 42 -8.52 -0.06 8.55
N ARG A 43 -8.91 -1.21 9.10
CA ARG A 43 -8.66 -1.51 10.50
C ARG A 43 -7.17 -1.84 10.69
N PRO A 44 -6.46 -1.20 11.64
CA PRO A 44 -5.07 -1.54 11.90
C PRO A 44 -4.91 -3.03 12.23
N ARG A 45 -3.93 -3.68 11.58
CA ARG A 45 -3.56 -5.10 11.74
C ARG A 45 -4.68 -6.08 11.41
N TYR A 46 -5.61 -5.69 10.54
CA TYR A 46 -6.62 -6.58 9.99
C TYR A 46 -6.42 -6.73 8.49
N ALA A 47 -6.30 -7.98 8.02
CA ALA A 47 -6.17 -8.27 6.60
C ALA A 47 -7.54 -8.12 5.94
N GLU A 48 -7.64 -7.18 5.00
CA GLU A 48 -8.88 -6.90 4.29
C GLU A 48 -8.73 -7.21 2.82
N TYR A 49 -9.54 -8.14 2.31
CA TYR A 49 -9.60 -8.45 0.88
C TYR A 49 -10.54 -7.46 0.17
N LEU A 50 -10.00 -6.69 -0.78
CA LEU A 50 -10.71 -5.61 -1.45
C LEU A 50 -10.04 -5.21 -2.78
N PRO A 51 -10.75 -4.50 -3.68
CA PRO A 51 -10.14 -3.92 -4.87
C PRO A 51 -9.23 -2.74 -4.52
N PHE A 52 -8.06 -2.68 -5.15
CA PHE A 52 -7.19 -1.51 -5.13
C PHE A 52 -7.65 -0.54 -6.22
N LYS A 53 -8.09 0.65 -5.82
CA LYS A 53 -8.74 1.62 -6.71
C LYS A 53 -7.75 2.60 -7.32
N ASN A 54 -7.96 2.89 -8.60
CA ASN A 54 -7.35 3.99 -9.32
C ASN A 54 -8.00 5.33 -8.93
N GLU A 55 -7.47 6.46 -9.42
CA GLU A 55 -8.01 7.80 -9.16
C GLU A 55 -9.45 7.99 -9.66
N ASP A 56 -9.78 7.38 -10.80
CA ASP A 56 -11.12 7.38 -11.39
C ASP A 56 -12.09 6.38 -10.73
N GLY A 57 -11.63 5.66 -9.70
CA GLY A 57 -12.41 4.65 -8.97
C GLY A 57 -12.45 3.27 -9.62
N THR A 58 -11.82 3.07 -10.78
CA THR A 58 -11.67 1.74 -11.40
C THR A 58 -10.75 0.84 -10.56
N ALA A 59 -10.93 -0.48 -10.63
CA ALA A 59 -10.06 -1.42 -9.93
C ALA A 59 -8.79 -1.68 -10.74
N LEU A 60 -7.62 -1.45 -10.12
CA LEU A 60 -6.30 -1.79 -10.66
C LEU A 60 -5.97 -3.26 -10.44
N ASP A 61 -6.30 -3.77 -9.24
CA ASP A 61 -6.10 -5.15 -8.82
C ASP A 61 -7.07 -5.50 -7.69
N GLN A 62 -7.13 -6.76 -7.32
CA GLN A 62 -7.90 -7.28 -6.20
C GLN A 62 -6.98 -8.07 -5.28
N GLY A 63 -6.81 -7.62 -4.03
CA GLY A 63 -5.80 -8.18 -3.14
C GLY A 63 -6.10 -7.94 -1.66
N ILE A 64 -5.09 -8.17 -0.83
CA ILE A 64 -5.16 -7.94 0.61
C ILE A 64 -4.50 -6.61 0.92
N ALA A 65 -5.22 -5.69 1.56
CA ALA A 65 -4.66 -4.50 2.16
C ALA A 65 -4.47 -4.73 3.68
N LEU A 66 -3.33 -4.29 4.20
CA LEU A 66 -3.00 -4.38 5.62
C LEU A 66 -2.40 -3.05 6.08
N PHE A 67 -3.05 -2.42 7.06
CA PHE A 67 -2.59 -1.16 7.62
C PHE A 67 -1.97 -1.37 9.00
N PHE A 68 -0.82 -0.76 9.24
CA PHE A 68 -0.13 -0.76 10.53
C PHE A 68 -0.05 0.68 11.03
N LYS A 69 -0.73 0.97 12.13
CA LYS A 69 -0.61 2.26 12.80
C LYS A 69 0.71 2.33 13.58
N GLY A 70 1.47 3.40 13.40
CA GLY A 70 2.64 3.72 14.21
C GLY A 70 2.26 3.89 15.70
N PRO A 71 3.18 3.64 16.65
CA PRO A 71 4.57 3.22 16.46
C PRO A 71 4.73 1.72 16.21
N ASN A 72 3.63 0.96 16.18
CA ASN A 72 3.65 -0.49 16.10
C ASN A 72 3.68 -0.97 14.64
N SER A 73 4.73 -0.63 13.92
CA SER A 73 4.96 -1.01 12.51
C SER A 73 6.45 -1.34 12.27
N PHE A 74 6.80 -1.76 11.06
CA PHE A 74 8.20 -2.09 10.71
C PHE A 74 9.15 -0.89 10.79
N THR A 75 8.68 0.30 10.40
CA THR A 75 9.47 1.53 10.38
C THR A 75 9.24 2.42 11.62
N GLY A 76 8.23 2.11 12.43
CA GLY A 76 7.76 2.97 13.53
C GLY A 76 6.79 4.08 13.08
N GLU A 77 6.58 4.24 11.78
CA GLU A 77 5.58 5.18 11.22
C GLU A 77 4.27 4.46 10.88
N ASP A 78 3.26 5.17 10.37
CA ASP A 78 2.13 4.51 9.73
C ASP A 78 2.63 3.78 8.46
N VAL A 79 2.22 2.52 8.28
CA VAL A 79 2.61 1.67 7.15
C VAL A 79 1.38 1.05 6.51
N LEU A 80 1.30 1.10 5.18
CA LEU A 80 0.35 0.34 4.37
C LEU A 80 1.10 -0.75 3.60
N GLU A 81 0.56 -1.96 3.59
CA GLU A 81 0.97 -3.03 2.68
C GLU A 81 -0.20 -3.42 1.77
N LEU A 82 0.05 -3.40 0.46
CA LEU A 82 -0.85 -3.87 -0.58
C LEU A 82 -0.28 -5.16 -1.15
N GLN A 83 -0.95 -6.27 -0.89
CA GLN A 83 -0.57 -7.60 -1.38
C GLN A 83 -1.49 -7.98 -2.54
N GLY A 84 -1.01 -7.78 -3.76
CA GLY A 84 -1.75 -8.03 -5.00
C GLY A 84 -1.13 -9.15 -5.82
N HIS A 85 -1.62 -9.36 -7.04
CA HIS A 85 -1.03 -10.32 -7.97
C HIS A 85 0.39 -9.87 -8.36
N GLY A 86 1.37 -10.78 -8.26
CA GLY A 86 2.78 -10.47 -8.47
C GLY A 86 3.20 -10.28 -9.94
N GLY A 87 2.34 -9.70 -10.77
CA GLY A 87 2.65 -9.31 -12.14
C GLY A 87 3.41 -7.98 -12.17
N PRO A 88 4.55 -7.87 -12.91
CA PRO A 88 5.34 -6.64 -12.96
C PRO A 88 4.54 -5.39 -13.36
N VAL A 89 3.60 -5.55 -14.29
CA VAL A 89 2.72 -4.45 -14.76
C VAL A 89 1.81 -3.96 -13.63
N LEU A 90 1.21 -4.87 -12.86
CA LEU A 90 0.34 -4.50 -11.73
C LEU A 90 1.14 -3.82 -10.61
N MET A 91 2.35 -4.30 -10.33
CA MET A 91 3.23 -3.67 -9.35
C MET A 91 3.59 -2.23 -9.76
N ASP A 92 3.96 -2.00 -11.04
CA ASP A 92 4.26 -0.67 -11.56
C ASP A 92 3.03 0.26 -11.53
N MET A 93 1.85 -0.24 -11.93
CA MET A 93 0.60 0.51 -11.89
C MET A 93 0.24 0.94 -10.45
N LEU A 94 0.40 0.03 -9.47
CA LEU A 94 0.14 0.36 -8.07
C LEU A 94 1.14 1.39 -7.51
N ILE A 95 2.43 1.29 -7.87
CA ILE A 95 3.42 2.31 -7.47
C ILE A 95 3.04 3.67 -8.07
N ARG A 96 2.74 3.74 -9.38
CA ARG A 96 2.33 4.99 -10.04
C ARG A 96 1.05 5.59 -9.48
N ARG A 97 0.11 4.76 -9.02
CA ARG A 97 -1.11 5.21 -8.35
C ARG A 97 -0.86 5.89 -7.01
N ILE A 98 0.26 5.56 -6.36
CA ILE A 98 0.62 6.06 -5.02
C ILE A 98 1.52 7.30 -5.09
N LEU A 99 2.33 7.42 -6.15
CA LEU A 99 3.17 8.59 -6.44
C LEU A 99 2.33 9.78 -6.91
#